data_AF-A0A0U3MRN0-F1
#
_entry.id   AF-A0A0U3MRN0-F1
#
_cell.length_a   1.000
_cell.length_b   1.000
_cell.length_c   1.000
_cell.angle_alpha   90.00
_cell.angle_beta   90.00
_cell.angle_gamma   90.00
#
_symmetry.space_group_name_H-M   'P 1'
#
loop_
_entity.id
_entity.type
_entity.pdbx_description
1 polymer ?
#
loop_
_entity_poly.entity_id
_entity_poly.type
_entity_poly.pdbx_seq_one_letter_code
_entity_poly.pdbx_strand_id
1 'polypeptide(L)'
;MQRLKNMSRLKLALATSGARRSDCTSLEESVRRTLYEFLCMQQLEEDSSLMDTLAWFVFRRYQSSRSSRHTNWELGNNPYGGGKVMLNEGNMTKEFTFACPITSKTIFLTDVFRLHELIEEDVGAAGVAGYVAGIVEHLILLHIIRNLLRKDRAALKQVLFIMDRPTGWFGVTATVHTLMLELSEWLFDNHAFYLAGLEKSGAFVEHATLIREHMTAGSVLVLNDSYIYKFISPGEEDARRPYASSSYYGHKVIFKSRLGQMYVVSLPVKELLKTPQPSDIPNLMDVLTHIEQLHCDMYENALLPVALANKLVSLSAHPSSQILKAFAKSSVA
;
A
#
# COMPACT_ATOMS: atom_id res chain seq x y z
N MET A 1 4.79 -24.92 8.44
CA MET A 1 3.33 -25.06 8.70
C MET A 1 2.91 -24.56 10.10
N GLN A 2 3.52 -25.03 11.20
CA GLN A 2 3.08 -24.65 12.55
C GLN A 2 3.27 -23.15 12.88
N ARG A 3 4.40 -22.54 12.47
CA ARG A 3 4.63 -21.09 12.59
C ARG A 3 3.66 -20.24 11.75
N LEU A 4 3.26 -20.74 10.58
CA LEU A 4 2.29 -20.09 9.69
C LEU A 4 0.86 -20.10 10.28
N LYS A 5 0.49 -21.13 11.07
CA LYS A 5 -0.81 -21.16 11.76
C LYS A 5 -0.94 -20.07 12.84
N ASN A 6 0.17 -19.57 13.36
CA ASN A 6 0.24 -18.52 14.38
C ASN A 6 0.52 -17.13 13.78
N MET A 7 0.21 -16.91 12.49
CA MET A 7 0.36 -15.59 11.88
C MET A 7 -0.44 -14.54 12.66
N SER A 8 0.24 -13.47 13.07
CA SER A 8 -0.38 -12.30 13.69
C SER A 8 -1.40 -11.70 12.73
N ARG A 9 -2.64 -11.52 13.20
CA ARG A 9 -3.74 -10.96 12.42
C ARG A 9 -4.10 -9.60 13.00
N LEU A 10 -4.11 -8.58 12.15
CA LEU A 10 -4.66 -7.29 12.50
C LEU A 10 -6.17 -7.31 12.26
N LYS A 11 -6.92 -6.89 13.27
CA LYS A 11 -8.39 -6.78 13.19
C LYS A 11 -8.76 -5.32 13.30
N LEU A 12 -9.42 -4.82 12.25
CA LEU A 12 -10.03 -3.49 12.23
C LEU A 12 -11.50 -3.66 11.90
N ALA A 13 -12.36 -3.36 12.87
CA ALA A 13 -13.80 -3.29 12.65
C ALA A 13 -14.14 -1.86 12.22
N LEU A 14 -14.82 -1.69 11.09
CA LEU A 14 -15.21 -0.39 10.58
C LEU A 14 -16.71 -0.37 10.31
N ALA A 15 -17.39 0.69 10.75
CA ALA A 15 -18.78 0.92 10.39
C ALA A 15 -18.87 1.30 8.91
N THR A 16 -19.67 0.57 8.13
CA THR A 16 -19.80 0.80 6.69
C THR A 16 -21.18 1.28 6.25
N SER A 17 -22.22 1.11 7.07
CA SER A 17 -23.55 1.69 6.84
C SER A 17 -24.41 1.51 8.11
N GLY A 18 -25.40 2.39 8.31
CA GLY A 18 -26.48 2.22 9.30
C GLY A 18 -26.06 2.20 10.78
N ALA A 19 -24.79 2.46 11.08
CA ALA A 19 -24.24 2.44 12.43
C ALA A 19 -23.21 3.55 12.60
N ARG A 20 -23.21 4.18 13.78
CA ARG A 20 -22.17 5.11 14.23
C ARG A 20 -21.67 4.71 15.61
N ARG A 21 -20.48 5.15 15.97
CA ARG A 21 -20.01 5.05 17.35
C ARG A 21 -20.87 5.94 18.25
N SER A 22 -21.03 5.53 19.51
CA SER A 22 -21.82 6.29 20.48
C SER A 22 -21.20 7.67 20.80
N ASP A 23 -19.88 7.79 20.70
CA ASP A 23 -19.08 8.99 20.95
C ASP A 23 -18.87 9.87 19.71
N CYS A 24 -19.39 9.48 18.55
CA CYS A 24 -19.27 10.22 17.29
C CYS A 24 -20.64 10.73 16.83
N THR A 25 -20.69 11.87 16.16
CA THR A 25 -21.95 12.49 15.70
C THR A 25 -22.43 11.95 14.35
N SER A 26 -21.56 11.33 13.56
CA SER A 26 -21.87 10.86 12.20
C SER A 26 -21.13 9.56 11.83
N LEU A 27 -21.48 8.95 10.70
CA LEU A 27 -20.76 7.80 10.13
C LEU A 27 -19.34 8.21 9.72
N GLU A 28 -19.18 9.36 9.06
CA GLU A 28 -17.87 9.89 8.68
C GLU A 28 -16.94 10.04 9.88
N GLU A 29 -17.41 10.68 10.96
CA GLU A 29 -16.62 10.85 12.18
C GLU A 29 -16.29 9.50 12.83
N SER A 30 -17.22 8.55 12.77
CA SER A 30 -17.01 7.20 13.28
C SER A 30 -15.88 6.48 12.55
N VAL A 31 -15.87 6.54 11.21
CA VAL A 31 -14.84 5.92 10.37
C VAL A 31 -13.48 6.58 10.60
N ARG A 32 -13.43 7.92 10.57
CA ARG A 32 -12.20 8.70 10.79
C ARG A 32 -11.58 8.41 12.15
N ARG A 33 -12.37 8.50 13.23
CA ARG A 33 -11.89 8.21 14.59
C ARG A 33 -11.43 6.76 14.74
N THR A 34 -12.16 5.81 14.17
CA THR A 34 -11.81 4.38 14.26
C THR A 34 -10.47 4.07 13.60
N LEU A 35 -10.21 4.61 12.41
CA LEU A 35 -8.93 4.42 11.74
C LEU A 35 -7.79 5.10 12.51
N TYR A 36 -8.01 6.33 12.98
CA TYR A 36 -7.04 7.05 13.81
C TYR A 36 -6.65 6.26 15.07
N GLU A 37 -7.63 5.83 15.86
CA GLU A 37 -7.40 5.05 17.08
C GLU A 37 -6.69 3.73 16.77
N PHE A 38 -7.11 3.03 15.72
CA PHE A 38 -6.46 1.81 15.28
C PHE A 38 -4.96 2.03 15.00
N LEU A 39 -4.60 3.04 14.21
CA LEU A 39 -3.19 3.29 13.89
C LEU A 39 -2.36 3.77 15.09
N CYS A 40 -2.96 4.47 16.06
CA CYS A 40 -2.30 4.82 17.32
C CYS A 40 -2.04 3.58 18.20
N MET A 41 -2.94 2.60 18.20
CA MET A 41 -2.83 1.40 19.04
C MET A 41 -1.97 0.30 18.42
N GLN A 42 -1.90 0.18 17.09
CA GLN A 42 -1.15 -0.88 16.44
C GLN A 42 0.35 -0.62 16.47
N GLN A 43 1.08 -1.47 17.18
CA GLN A 43 2.54 -1.40 17.34
C GLN A 43 3.31 -2.55 16.67
N LEU A 44 2.66 -3.64 16.25
CA LEU A 44 3.33 -4.78 15.60
C LEU A 44 4.54 -5.34 16.36
N GLU A 45 4.47 -5.41 17.69
CA GLU A 45 5.56 -5.88 18.57
C GLU A 45 6.81 -4.96 18.58
N GLU A 46 6.62 -3.69 18.19
CA GLU A 46 7.64 -2.65 18.20
C GLU A 46 7.30 -1.55 19.23
N ASP A 47 8.27 -0.70 19.57
CA ASP A 47 8.05 0.36 20.59
C ASP A 47 7.21 1.54 20.06
N SER A 48 6.98 1.61 18.75
CA SER A 48 6.30 2.72 18.09
C SER A 48 5.09 2.24 17.32
N SER A 49 4.09 3.10 17.17
CA SER A 49 2.84 2.76 16.50
C SER A 49 2.93 2.90 14.97
N LEU A 50 1.91 2.40 14.28
CA LEU A 50 1.69 2.73 12.87
C LEU A 50 1.46 4.23 12.67
N MET A 51 0.87 4.94 13.65
CA MET A 51 0.72 6.38 13.62
C MET A 51 2.06 7.12 13.67
N ASP A 52 2.99 6.69 14.54
CA ASP A 52 4.36 7.22 14.57
C ASP A 52 5.05 7.07 13.21
N THR A 53 4.73 5.98 12.51
CA THR A 53 5.29 5.66 11.20
C THR A 53 4.69 6.51 10.10
N LEU A 54 3.37 6.76 10.17
CA LEU A 54 2.72 7.72 9.31
C LEU A 54 3.34 9.11 9.47
N ALA A 55 3.57 9.58 10.70
CA ALA A 55 4.25 10.85 10.95
C ALA A 55 5.70 10.85 10.42
N TRP A 56 6.44 9.76 10.63
CA TRP A 56 7.78 9.58 10.07
C TRP A 56 7.82 9.68 8.55
N PHE A 57 6.81 9.10 7.89
CA PHE A 57 6.68 9.09 6.45
C PHE A 57 6.24 10.44 5.88
N VAL A 58 5.10 10.98 6.35
CA VAL A 58 4.51 12.24 5.87
C VAL A 58 5.46 13.42 6.06
N PHE A 59 6.16 13.48 7.19
CA PHE A 59 7.08 14.58 7.51
C PHE A 59 8.55 14.27 7.22
N ARG A 60 8.80 13.25 6.38
CA ARG A 60 10.13 12.79 5.90
C ARG A 60 11.18 12.76 7.01
N ARG A 61 10.82 12.25 8.19
CA ARG A 61 11.71 12.20 9.37
C ARG A 61 12.94 11.30 9.17
N TYR A 62 13.00 10.55 8.07
CA TYR A 62 14.17 9.80 7.64
C TYR A 62 15.29 10.66 7.05
N GLN A 63 15.00 11.87 6.58
CA GLN A 63 16.01 12.78 6.04
C GLN A 63 16.71 13.56 7.15
N SER A 64 18.04 13.65 7.07
CA SER A 64 18.86 14.42 8.01
C SER A 64 18.74 15.93 7.81
N SER A 65 18.59 16.39 6.56
CA SER A 65 18.41 17.79 6.20
C SER A 65 16.98 18.04 5.71
N ARG A 66 16.15 18.70 6.53
CA ARG A 66 14.74 18.94 6.24
C ARG A 66 14.46 20.44 6.12
N SER A 67 14.05 20.87 4.94
CA SER A 67 13.43 22.20 4.70
C SER A 67 11.93 22.21 4.98
N SER A 68 11.31 23.40 4.88
CA SER A 68 9.87 23.60 5.13
C SER A 68 8.96 22.64 4.34
N ARG A 69 9.30 22.29 3.10
CA ARG A 69 8.50 21.35 2.29
C ARG A 69 8.36 19.96 2.93
N HIS A 70 9.34 19.55 3.74
CA HIS A 70 9.36 18.24 4.37
C HIS A 70 8.58 18.21 5.68
N THR A 71 8.41 19.36 6.34
CA THR A 71 7.66 19.49 7.59
C THR A 71 6.20 19.90 7.36
N ASN A 72 5.78 20.01 6.10
CA ASN A 72 4.45 20.45 5.71
C ASN A 72 3.79 19.43 4.78
N TRP A 73 2.49 19.23 4.93
CA TRP A 73 1.67 18.44 4.03
C TRP A 73 0.37 19.19 3.71
N GLU A 74 0.11 19.40 2.42
CA GLU A 74 -1.15 20.02 1.97
C GLU A 74 -2.24 18.95 1.88
N LEU A 75 -3.19 19.01 2.80
CA LEU A 75 -4.41 18.22 2.72
C LEU A 75 -5.33 18.83 1.66
N GLY A 76 -5.55 18.10 0.57
CA GLY A 76 -6.30 18.58 -0.60
C GLY A 76 -7.76 18.96 -0.30
N ASN A 77 -8.41 18.24 0.62
CA ASN A 77 -9.75 18.56 1.11
C ASN A 77 -9.81 18.43 2.62
N ASN A 78 -10.29 19.47 3.26
CA ASN A 78 -10.55 19.49 4.69
C ASN A 78 -11.80 18.64 5.00
N PRO A 79 -11.75 17.70 5.95
CA PRO A 79 -12.92 16.91 6.35
C PRO A 79 -14.07 17.75 6.91
N TYR A 80 -13.82 19.01 7.27
CA TYR A 80 -14.85 19.94 7.75
C TYR A 80 -15.22 21.02 6.71
N GLY A 81 -14.81 20.86 5.46
CA GLY A 81 -15.02 21.82 4.37
C GLY A 81 -14.04 23.01 4.39
N GLY A 82 -14.20 23.90 3.40
CA GLY A 82 -13.37 25.11 3.28
C GLY A 82 -12.06 24.94 2.50
N GLY A 83 -11.93 23.85 1.73
CA GLY A 83 -10.82 23.66 0.79
C GLY A 83 -9.57 23.04 1.40
N LYS A 84 -8.40 23.50 0.95
CA LYS A 84 -7.09 22.94 1.32
C LYS A 84 -6.64 23.37 2.71
N VAL A 85 -5.98 22.48 3.46
CA VAL A 85 -5.39 22.80 4.77
C VAL A 85 -3.93 22.36 4.80
N MET A 86 -3.05 23.23 5.28
CA MET A 86 -1.63 22.90 5.48
C MET A 86 -1.42 22.28 6.87
N LEU A 87 -0.99 21.02 6.90
CA LEU A 87 -0.59 20.32 8.12
C LEU A 87 0.91 20.54 8.33
N ASN A 88 1.26 21.36 9.33
CA ASN A 88 2.66 21.61 9.71
C ASN A 88 3.05 20.74 10.90
N GLU A 89 4.15 20.00 10.79
CA GLU A 89 4.65 19.11 11.85
C GLU A 89 4.80 19.81 13.22
N GLY A 90 5.27 21.06 13.24
CA GLY A 90 5.46 21.82 14.48
C GLY A 90 4.16 22.21 15.18
N ASN A 91 3.03 22.20 14.47
CA ASN A 91 1.69 22.44 15.01
C ASN A 91 0.97 21.13 15.39
N MET A 92 1.57 19.97 15.15
CA MET A 92 1.00 18.68 15.49
C MET A 92 1.07 18.46 17.00
N THR A 93 -0.05 18.06 17.61
CA THR A 93 -0.09 17.65 19.01
C THR A 93 0.66 16.32 19.23
N LYS A 94 0.90 15.95 20.48
CA LYS A 94 1.50 14.63 20.81
C LYS A 94 0.58 13.48 20.41
N GLU A 95 -0.70 13.74 20.29
CA GLU A 95 -1.74 12.82 19.86
C GLU A 95 -1.90 12.78 18.33
N PHE A 96 -0.96 13.32 17.55
CA PHE A 96 -1.01 13.31 16.08
C PHE A 96 -2.26 13.99 15.50
N THR A 97 -2.69 15.08 16.13
CA THR A 97 -3.83 15.87 15.70
C THR A 97 -3.46 17.32 15.42
N PHE A 98 -4.33 17.99 14.67
CA PHE A 98 -4.23 19.39 14.30
C PHE A 98 -5.58 20.08 14.57
N ALA A 99 -5.55 21.36 14.90
CA ALA A 99 -6.76 22.17 14.93
C ALA A 99 -7.10 22.66 13.51
N CYS A 100 -8.33 22.44 13.06
CA CYS A 100 -8.82 23.00 11.80
C CYS A 100 -8.81 24.54 11.89
N PRO A 101 -8.17 25.26 10.95
CA PRO A 101 -8.08 26.72 11.01
C PRO A 101 -9.43 27.44 10.85
N ILE A 102 -10.44 26.77 10.29
CA ILE A 102 -11.75 27.36 9.99
C ILE A 102 -12.75 27.04 11.10
N THR A 103 -12.81 25.77 11.52
CA THR A 103 -13.85 25.27 12.42
C THR A 103 -13.34 24.97 13.83
N SER A 104 -12.03 25.05 14.07
CA SER A 104 -11.35 24.59 15.28
C SER A 104 -11.56 23.11 15.64
N LYS A 105 -12.25 22.34 14.80
CA LYS A 105 -12.45 20.90 14.97
C LYS A 105 -11.14 20.13 14.71
N THR A 106 -11.04 18.93 15.27
CA THR A 106 -9.83 18.11 15.22
C THR A 106 -9.61 17.45 13.85
N ILE A 107 -8.51 17.76 13.20
CA ILE A 107 -8.01 17.00 12.04
C ILE A 107 -7.04 15.94 12.55
N PHE A 108 -7.26 14.68 12.20
CA PHE A 108 -6.35 13.58 12.53
C PHE A 108 -5.27 13.49 11.46
N LEU A 109 -4.04 13.08 11.82
CA LEU A 109 -3.01 12.82 10.81
C LEU A 109 -3.45 11.77 9.77
N THR A 110 -4.36 10.85 10.12
CA THR A 110 -4.95 9.90 9.16
C THR A 110 -5.78 10.56 8.06
N ASP A 111 -6.22 11.80 8.25
CA ASP A 111 -7.01 12.51 7.24
C ASP A 111 -6.19 12.82 5.98
N VAL A 112 -4.85 12.68 6.00
CA VAL A 112 -3.99 12.71 4.80
C VAL A 112 -4.40 11.69 3.73
N PHE A 113 -5.08 10.61 4.12
CA PHE A 113 -5.62 9.61 3.21
C PHE A 113 -6.96 10.00 2.58
N ARG A 114 -7.60 11.08 3.05
CA ARG A 114 -8.80 11.67 2.45
C ARG A 114 -10.00 10.71 2.34
N LEU A 115 -10.05 9.69 3.22
CA LEU A 115 -11.13 8.68 3.20
C LEU A 115 -12.51 9.26 3.46
N HIS A 116 -12.58 10.40 4.15
CA HIS A 116 -13.83 11.12 4.40
C HIS A 116 -14.56 11.51 3.10
N GLU A 117 -13.84 11.68 1.99
CA GLU A 117 -14.43 12.00 0.67
C GLU A 117 -15.21 10.82 0.05
N LEU A 118 -15.06 9.62 0.59
CA LEU A 118 -15.72 8.41 0.11
C LEU A 118 -16.87 7.98 1.02
N ILE A 119 -17.23 8.82 1.99
CA ILE A 119 -18.27 8.52 2.97
C ILE A 119 -19.43 9.45 2.73
N GLU A 120 -20.59 8.86 2.49
CA GLU A 120 -21.86 9.57 2.45
C GLU A 120 -22.74 9.01 3.56
N GLU A 121 -23.41 9.87 4.32
CA GLU A 121 -24.22 9.42 5.46
C GLU A 121 -25.40 8.52 5.02
N ASP A 122 -25.99 8.80 3.84
CA ASP A 122 -27.14 8.05 3.31
C ASP A 122 -26.75 6.75 2.58
N VAL A 123 -25.63 6.76 1.85
CA VAL A 123 -25.17 5.61 1.04
C VAL A 123 -24.23 4.69 1.84
N GLY A 124 -23.48 5.26 2.78
CA GLY A 124 -22.53 4.56 3.63
C GLY A 124 -21.06 4.76 3.21
N ALA A 125 -20.19 3.94 3.79
CA ALA A 125 -18.74 3.96 3.66
C ALA A 125 -18.18 2.65 3.07
N ALA A 126 -18.98 1.88 2.33
CA ALA A 126 -18.55 0.60 1.77
C ALA A 126 -17.31 0.75 0.85
N GLY A 127 -17.22 1.86 0.11
CA GLY A 127 -16.08 2.18 -0.74
C GLY A 127 -14.76 2.35 0.02
N VAL A 128 -14.79 2.67 1.32
CA VAL A 128 -13.59 2.92 2.15
C VAL A 128 -12.81 1.63 2.44
N ALA A 129 -13.47 0.47 2.50
CA ALA A 129 -12.85 -0.77 2.95
C ALA A 129 -11.62 -1.17 2.11
N GLY A 130 -11.71 -1.04 0.79
CA GLY A 130 -10.59 -1.34 -0.12
C GLY A 130 -9.39 -0.41 0.08
N TYR A 131 -9.64 0.87 0.33
CA TYR A 131 -8.58 1.85 0.60
C TYR A 131 -7.91 1.59 1.94
N VAL A 132 -8.68 1.26 2.98
CA VAL A 132 -8.14 0.98 4.32
C VAL A 132 -7.20 -0.23 4.29
N ALA A 133 -7.56 -1.30 3.58
CA ALA A 133 -6.65 -2.44 3.42
C ALA A 133 -5.32 -2.02 2.77
N GLY A 134 -5.38 -1.22 1.70
CA GLY A 134 -4.18 -0.71 1.05
C GLY A 134 -3.34 0.25 1.90
N ILE A 135 -3.99 1.11 2.67
CA ILE A 135 -3.33 2.02 3.62
C ILE A 135 -2.59 1.20 4.67
N VAL A 136 -3.26 0.23 5.29
CA VAL A 136 -2.68 -0.59 6.34
C VAL A 136 -1.53 -1.44 5.80
N GLU A 137 -1.67 -2.06 4.63
CA GLU A 137 -0.57 -2.83 4.01
C GLU A 137 0.67 -1.97 3.74
N HIS A 138 0.51 -0.77 3.17
CA HIS A 138 1.64 0.14 2.96
C HIS A 138 2.23 0.63 4.30
N LEU A 139 1.40 0.93 5.30
CA LEU A 139 1.91 1.34 6.61
C LEU A 139 2.66 0.23 7.31
N ILE A 140 2.26 -1.05 7.17
CA ILE A 140 3.03 -2.19 7.67
C ILE A 140 4.40 -2.25 6.97
N LEU A 141 4.43 -2.13 5.64
CA LEU A 141 5.68 -2.07 4.87
C LEU A 141 6.60 -0.96 5.39
N LEU A 142 6.07 0.26 5.50
CA LEU A 142 6.80 1.43 6.00
C LEU A 142 7.27 1.23 7.44
N HIS A 143 6.46 0.58 8.28
CA HIS A 143 6.77 0.31 9.67
C HIS A 143 7.94 -0.65 9.79
N ILE A 144 7.96 -1.72 8.99
CA ILE A 144 9.06 -2.68 8.96
C ILE A 144 10.34 -1.99 8.47
N ILE A 145 10.27 -1.22 7.37
CA ILE A 145 11.41 -0.46 6.85
C ILE A 145 11.98 0.47 7.93
N ARG A 146 11.12 1.29 8.55
CA ARG A 146 11.51 2.24 9.61
C ARG A 146 12.18 1.54 10.79
N ASN A 147 11.66 0.40 11.23
CA ASN A 147 12.24 -0.33 12.36
C ASN A 147 13.56 -1.00 12.01
N LEU A 148 13.71 -1.56 10.81
CA LEU A 148 15.00 -2.07 10.33
C LEU A 148 16.03 -0.93 10.28
N LEU A 149 15.68 0.23 9.72
CA LEU A 149 16.57 1.40 9.68
C LEU A 149 16.99 1.91 11.07
N ARG A 150 16.14 1.71 12.09
CA ARG A 150 16.40 2.10 13.47
C ARG A 150 17.27 1.09 14.22
N LYS A 151 16.99 -0.22 14.06
CA LYS A 151 17.61 -1.30 14.84
C LYS A 151 18.84 -1.90 14.16
N ASP A 152 18.74 -2.21 12.87
CA ASP A 152 19.81 -2.79 12.07
C ASP A 152 19.67 -2.42 10.58
N ARG A 153 20.33 -1.33 10.20
CA ARG A 153 20.34 -0.84 8.81
C ARG A 153 20.94 -1.86 7.84
N ALA A 154 21.88 -2.68 8.31
CA ALA A 154 22.55 -3.68 7.48
C ALA A 154 21.63 -4.86 7.15
N ALA A 155 20.56 -5.09 7.93
CA ALA A 155 19.56 -6.10 7.65
C ALA A 155 18.73 -5.77 6.39
N LEU A 156 18.56 -4.49 6.02
CA LEU A 156 17.74 -4.10 4.87
C LEU A 156 18.24 -4.74 3.56
N LYS A 157 19.56 -4.93 3.43
CA LYS A 157 20.17 -5.58 2.26
C LYS A 157 19.83 -7.06 2.10
N GLN A 158 19.27 -7.68 3.16
CA GLN A 158 18.91 -9.10 3.20
C GLN A 158 17.40 -9.32 3.09
N VAL A 159 16.62 -8.26 2.88
CA VAL A 159 15.16 -8.31 2.86
C VAL A 159 14.65 -7.92 1.48
N LEU A 160 13.90 -8.83 0.85
CA LEU A 160 13.02 -8.53 -0.27
C LEU A 160 11.60 -8.31 0.27
N PHE A 161 11.09 -7.09 0.12
CA PHE A 161 9.70 -6.77 0.39
C PHE A 161 8.82 -7.17 -0.79
N ILE A 162 7.70 -7.83 -0.52
CA ILE A 162 6.74 -8.24 -1.53
C ILE A 162 5.36 -7.75 -1.13
N MET A 163 4.75 -6.94 -1.98
CA MET A 163 3.36 -6.51 -1.83
C MET A 163 2.47 -7.28 -2.82
N ASP A 164 1.30 -7.72 -2.34
CA ASP A 164 0.27 -8.37 -3.16
C ASP A 164 -0.62 -7.34 -3.88
N ARG A 165 0.03 -6.35 -4.50
CA ARG A 165 -0.56 -5.23 -5.23
C ARG A 165 0.55 -4.50 -6.00
N PRO A 166 0.23 -3.70 -7.02
CA PRO A 166 1.22 -2.81 -7.63
C PRO A 166 1.81 -1.81 -6.63
N THR A 167 3.00 -1.29 -6.94
CA THR A 167 3.62 -0.19 -6.20
C THR A 167 2.95 1.14 -6.53
N GLY A 168 1.76 1.34 -5.98
CA GLY A 168 0.96 2.54 -6.18
C GLY A 168 -0.08 2.80 -5.10
N TRP A 169 -0.49 4.07 -5.02
CA TRP A 169 -1.61 4.58 -4.24
C TRP A 169 -2.70 5.04 -5.20
N PHE A 170 -3.95 4.69 -4.93
CA PHE A 170 -5.05 4.86 -5.89
C PHE A 170 -6.16 5.74 -5.33
N GLY A 171 -7.05 6.21 -6.23
CA GLY A 171 -8.22 7.03 -5.89
C GLY A 171 -7.89 8.22 -5.00
N VAL A 172 -8.66 8.42 -3.92
CA VAL A 172 -8.47 9.57 -3.00
C VAL A 172 -7.11 9.57 -2.30
N THR A 173 -6.47 8.41 -2.16
CA THR A 173 -5.15 8.28 -1.54
C THR A 173 -3.99 8.54 -2.50
N ALA A 174 -4.25 8.70 -3.80
CA ALA A 174 -3.22 8.69 -4.84
C ALA A 174 -2.10 9.72 -4.60
N THR A 175 -2.40 10.89 -4.03
CA THR A 175 -1.41 11.93 -3.71
C THR A 175 -0.23 11.45 -2.85
N VAL A 176 -0.42 10.39 -2.06
CA VAL A 176 0.61 9.76 -1.21
C VAL A 176 1.73 9.10 -2.03
N HIS A 177 1.52 8.79 -3.32
CA HIS A 177 2.58 8.21 -4.17
C HIS A 177 3.85 9.08 -4.23
N THR A 178 3.71 10.41 -4.17
CA THR A 178 4.84 11.34 -4.17
C THR A 178 5.77 11.10 -2.97
N LEU A 179 5.22 10.81 -1.79
CA LEU A 179 5.97 10.44 -0.60
C LEU A 179 6.73 9.13 -0.80
N MET A 180 6.13 8.16 -1.50
CA MET A 180 6.79 6.89 -1.80
C MET A 180 7.92 7.05 -2.81
N LEU A 181 7.79 7.94 -3.81
CA LEU A 181 8.89 8.27 -4.73
C LEU A 181 10.06 8.89 -3.97
N GLU A 182 9.80 9.92 -3.14
CA GLU A 182 10.84 10.55 -2.32
C GLU A 182 11.52 9.57 -1.36
N LEU A 183 10.74 8.68 -0.73
CA LEU A 183 11.29 7.65 0.14
C LEU A 183 12.10 6.62 -0.64
N SER A 184 11.63 6.20 -1.82
CA SER A 184 12.33 5.22 -2.66
C SER A 184 13.66 5.79 -3.13
N GLU A 185 13.68 7.02 -3.63
CA GLU A 185 14.89 7.74 -4.00
C GLU A 185 15.88 7.78 -2.83
N TRP A 186 15.44 8.24 -1.65
CA TRP A 186 16.28 8.29 -0.47
C TRP A 186 16.80 6.90 -0.05
N LEU A 187 15.96 5.87 -0.08
CA LEU A 187 16.36 4.50 0.24
C LEU A 187 17.40 3.98 -0.73
N PHE A 188 17.25 4.21 -2.03
CA PHE A 188 18.22 3.78 -3.04
C PHE A 188 19.56 4.52 -2.94
N ASP A 189 19.56 5.79 -2.53
CA ASP A 189 20.78 6.57 -2.37
C ASP A 189 21.58 6.19 -1.11
N ASN A 190 20.89 5.68 -0.08
CA ASN A 190 21.50 5.46 1.24
C ASN A 190 21.60 3.99 1.65
N HIS A 191 20.83 3.10 1.01
CA HIS A 191 20.65 1.71 1.44
C HIS A 191 20.43 0.75 0.26
N ALA A 192 20.63 -0.55 0.51
CA ALA A 192 20.18 -1.59 -0.41
C ALA A 192 18.69 -1.87 -0.13
N PHE A 193 17.83 -1.51 -1.08
CA PHE A 193 16.38 -1.62 -0.98
C PHE A 193 15.80 -2.49 -2.09
N TYR A 194 15.08 -3.55 -1.71
CA TYR A 194 14.47 -4.50 -2.63
C TYR A 194 12.98 -4.58 -2.34
N LEU A 195 12.15 -4.12 -3.26
CA LEU A 195 10.68 -4.17 -3.13
C LEU A 195 10.07 -4.56 -4.48
N ALA A 196 9.07 -5.43 -4.44
CA ALA A 196 8.27 -5.81 -5.58
C ALA A 196 6.78 -5.71 -5.24
N GLY A 197 6.02 -5.03 -6.08
CA GLY A 197 4.56 -5.17 -6.14
C GLY A 197 4.19 -6.22 -7.17
N LEU A 198 3.33 -7.17 -6.82
CA LEU A 198 2.90 -8.24 -7.71
C LEU A 198 1.43 -8.06 -8.08
N GLU A 199 1.15 -8.12 -9.38
CA GLU A 199 -0.21 -8.08 -9.91
C GLU A 199 -0.68 -9.49 -10.28
N LYS A 200 -1.88 -9.85 -9.81
CA LYS A 200 -2.50 -11.16 -10.07
C LYS A 200 -3.73 -11.10 -10.96
N SER A 201 -4.22 -9.89 -11.23
CA SER A 201 -5.37 -9.64 -12.07
C SER A 201 -5.26 -8.27 -12.74
N GLY A 202 -6.18 -8.00 -13.67
CA GLY A 202 -6.25 -6.75 -14.42
C GLY A 202 -5.51 -6.80 -15.76
N ALA A 203 -5.64 -5.71 -16.52
CA ALA A 203 -5.25 -5.64 -17.93
C ALA A 203 -3.78 -6.05 -18.19
N PHE A 204 -2.85 -5.71 -17.29
CA PHE A 204 -1.44 -6.08 -17.44
C PHE A 204 -1.23 -7.60 -17.36
N VAL A 205 -1.94 -8.28 -16.46
CA VAL A 205 -1.85 -9.74 -16.27
C VAL A 205 -2.54 -10.48 -17.42
N GLU A 206 -3.67 -9.96 -17.87
CA GLU A 206 -4.37 -10.46 -19.06
C GLU A 206 -3.47 -10.34 -20.29
N HIS A 207 -2.86 -9.18 -20.50
CA HIS A 207 -1.92 -8.96 -21.60
C HIS A 207 -0.68 -9.87 -21.50
N ALA A 208 -0.09 -10.01 -20.31
CA ALA A 208 1.03 -10.93 -20.07
C ALA A 208 0.68 -12.38 -20.46
N THR A 209 -0.57 -12.79 -20.24
CA THR A 209 -1.07 -14.10 -20.65
C THR A 209 -1.16 -14.23 -22.17
N LEU A 210 -1.64 -13.20 -22.88
CA LEU A 210 -1.76 -13.18 -24.34
C LEU A 210 -0.40 -13.24 -25.05
N ILE A 211 0.61 -12.56 -24.51
CA ILE A 211 1.95 -12.54 -25.12
C ILE A 211 2.86 -13.68 -24.67
N ARG A 212 2.37 -14.60 -23.82
CA ARG A 212 3.17 -15.68 -23.21
C ARG A 212 3.96 -16.48 -24.23
N GLU A 213 3.33 -16.90 -25.34
CA GLU A 213 3.97 -17.70 -26.39
C GLU A 213 4.98 -16.91 -27.25
N HIS A 214 4.89 -15.59 -27.22
CA HIS A 214 5.78 -14.69 -27.96
C HIS A 214 7.01 -14.26 -27.15
N MET A 215 7.04 -14.59 -25.85
CA MET A 215 8.17 -14.27 -24.97
C MET A 215 9.08 -15.48 -24.76
N THR A 216 10.39 -15.25 -24.83
CA THR A 216 11.40 -16.27 -24.48
C THR A 216 11.40 -16.53 -22.98
N ALA A 217 11.59 -17.77 -22.55
CA ALA A 217 11.74 -18.09 -21.13
C ALA A 217 12.98 -17.41 -20.53
N GLY A 218 12.86 -16.87 -19.31
CA GLY A 218 13.90 -16.08 -18.64
C GLY A 218 14.05 -14.65 -19.17
N SER A 219 13.10 -14.15 -19.96
CA SER A 219 13.13 -12.78 -20.51
C SER A 219 12.29 -11.79 -19.69
N VAL A 220 12.68 -10.52 -19.78
CA VAL A 220 12.00 -9.40 -19.14
C VAL A 220 11.58 -8.41 -20.21
N LEU A 221 10.31 -8.01 -20.18
CA LEU A 221 9.76 -6.93 -20.97
C LEU A 221 9.50 -5.73 -20.06
N VAL A 222 10.35 -4.70 -20.18
CA VAL A 222 10.13 -3.40 -19.52
C VAL A 222 9.07 -2.63 -20.31
N LEU A 223 8.00 -2.22 -19.62
CA LEU A 223 6.86 -1.56 -20.27
C LEU A 223 7.09 -0.06 -20.34
N ASN A 224 7.08 0.49 -21.56
CA ASN A 224 7.06 1.92 -21.81
C ASN A 224 5.65 2.41 -22.13
N ASP A 225 5.42 3.73 -22.06
CA ASP A 225 4.11 4.34 -22.26
C ASP A 225 3.51 3.96 -23.61
N SER A 226 4.31 4.04 -24.69
CA SER A 226 3.85 3.68 -26.04
C SER A 226 3.31 2.25 -26.11
N TYR A 227 3.98 1.31 -25.45
CA TYR A 227 3.53 -0.08 -25.39
C TYR A 227 2.25 -0.21 -24.56
N ILE A 228 2.20 0.43 -23.39
CA ILE A 228 1.04 0.37 -22.48
C ILE A 228 -0.21 0.92 -23.17
N TYR A 229 -0.13 2.12 -23.75
CA TYR A 229 -1.26 2.78 -24.41
C TYR A 229 -1.64 2.13 -25.74
N LYS A 230 -0.74 1.37 -26.36
CA LYS A 230 -1.06 0.65 -27.60
C LYS A 230 -1.72 -0.71 -27.37
N PHE A 231 -1.27 -1.46 -26.36
CA PHE A 231 -1.62 -2.88 -26.23
C PHE A 231 -2.36 -3.25 -24.94
N ILE A 232 -2.24 -2.47 -23.86
CA ILE A 232 -2.74 -2.88 -22.53
C ILE A 232 -3.90 -2.00 -22.09
N SER A 233 -3.73 -0.69 -22.12
CA SER A 233 -4.73 0.30 -21.71
C SER A 233 -4.91 1.33 -22.82
N PRO A 234 -5.63 0.99 -23.91
CA PRO A 234 -5.83 1.88 -25.05
C PRO A 234 -6.30 3.27 -24.62
N GLY A 235 -5.56 4.28 -25.05
CA GLY A 235 -5.82 5.68 -24.71
C GLY A 235 -4.78 6.61 -25.32
N GLU A 236 -4.98 7.92 -25.15
CA GLU A 236 -3.98 8.91 -25.55
C GLU A 236 -2.90 9.05 -24.50
N GLU A 237 -1.65 8.98 -24.95
CA GLU A 237 -0.47 9.23 -24.12
C GLU A 237 -0.39 10.72 -23.75
N ASP A 238 -0.17 11.04 -22.48
CA ASP A 238 0.11 12.41 -22.08
C ASP A 238 1.52 12.79 -22.56
N ALA A 239 1.62 13.82 -23.41
CA ALA A 239 2.90 14.25 -23.97
C ALA A 239 3.95 14.62 -22.90
N ARG A 240 3.53 15.06 -21.71
CA ARG A 240 4.39 15.63 -20.67
C ARG A 240 4.56 14.73 -19.45
N ARG A 241 3.74 13.69 -19.29
CA ARG A 241 3.70 12.91 -18.05
C ARG A 241 3.82 11.40 -18.34
N PRO A 242 4.68 10.69 -17.59
CA PRO A 242 4.72 9.24 -17.63
C PRO A 242 3.38 8.61 -17.26
N TYR A 243 3.16 7.39 -17.76
CA TYR A 243 2.00 6.58 -17.40
C TYR A 243 1.82 6.53 -15.88
N ALA A 244 0.59 6.85 -15.45
CA ALA A 244 0.13 6.78 -14.07
C ALA A 244 1.02 7.53 -13.04
N SER A 245 1.71 8.58 -13.48
CA SER A 245 2.57 9.47 -12.68
C SER A 245 1.90 10.19 -11.51
N SER A 246 0.58 10.07 -11.35
CA SER A 246 -0.19 10.63 -10.22
C SER A 246 -0.58 9.60 -9.15
N SER A 247 -0.20 8.33 -9.34
CA SER A 247 -0.64 7.21 -8.47
C SER A 247 0.43 6.14 -8.24
N TYR A 248 1.34 5.94 -9.20
CA TYR A 248 2.40 4.95 -9.07
C TYR A 248 3.69 5.55 -8.51
N TYR A 249 4.52 4.70 -7.92
CA TYR A 249 5.90 5.02 -7.54
C TYR A 249 6.90 3.99 -8.09
N GLY A 250 6.49 3.21 -9.10
CA GLY A 250 7.29 2.14 -9.67
C GLY A 250 6.98 1.83 -11.13
N HIS A 251 7.96 1.29 -11.84
CA HIS A 251 7.82 0.81 -13.21
C HIS A 251 7.33 -0.63 -13.26
N LYS A 252 6.47 -0.91 -14.25
CA LYS A 252 5.93 -2.25 -14.49
C LYS A 252 6.79 -3.00 -15.50
N VAL A 253 7.04 -4.26 -15.21
CA VAL A 253 7.69 -5.20 -16.12
C VAL A 253 6.86 -6.48 -16.21
N ILE A 254 6.90 -7.11 -17.37
CA ILE A 254 6.41 -8.48 -17.56
C ILE A 254 7.64 -9.39 -17.58
N PHE A 255 7.71 -10.31 -16.63
CA PHE A 255 8.80 -11.26 -16.51
C PHE A 255 8.30 -12.67 -16.84
N LYS A 256 8.90 -13.32 -17.84
CA LYS A 256 8.69 -14.74 -18.09
C LYS A 256 9.81 -15.52 -17.42
N SER A 257 9.47 -16.33 -16.41
CA SER A 257 10.47 -17.17 -15.73
C SER A 257 11.06 -18.21 -16.68
N ARG A 258 12.15 -18.86 -16.26
CA ARG A 258 12.77 -19.98 -16.99
C ARG A 258 11.83 -21.19 -17.05
N LEU A 259 10.91 -21.29 -16.10
CA LEU A 259 9.84 -22.29 -16.06
C LEU A 259 8.61 -21.87 -16.90
N GLY A 260 8.64 -20.70 -17.54
CA GLY A 260 7.57 -20.21 -18.43
C GLY A 260 6.41 -19.52 -17.73
N GLN A 261 6.47 -19.30 -16.42
CA GLN A 261 5.45 -18.55 -15.67
C GLN A 261 5.54 -17.05 -15.99
N MET A 262 4.40 -16.38 -16.00
CA MET A 262 4.31 -14.95 -16.34
C MET A 262 4.06 -14.13 -15.07
N TYR A 263 4.95 -13.20 -14.77
CA TYR A 263 4.82 -12.30 -13.63
C TYR A 263 4.68 -10.87 -14.12
N VAL A 264 3.67 -10.16 -13.61
CA VAL A 264 3.59 -8.71 -13.74
C VAL A 264 4.11 -8.11 -12.44
N VAL A 265 5.26 -7.44 -12.53
CA VAL A 265 5.98 -6.93 -11.38
C VAL A 265 6.11 -5.42 -11.50
N SER A 266 5.71 -4.72 -10.45
CA SER A 266 5.88 -3.28 -10.30
C SER A 266 7.01 -3.01 -9.33
N LEU A 267 8.11 -2.40 -9.77
CA LEU A 267 9.31 -2.15 -8.96
C LEU A 267 9.44 -0.66 -8.67
N PRO A 268 9.69 -0.24 -7.42
CA PRO A 268 9.86 1.17 -7.09
C PRO A 268 11.07 1.77 -7.81
N VAL A 269 10.98 3.05 -8.11
CA VAL A 269 12.02 3.80 -8.85
C VAL A 269 12.28 5.14 -8.19
N LYS A 270 13.38 5.80 -8.57
CA LYS A 270 13.67 7.17 -8.15
C LYS A 270 12.74 8.16 -8.86
N GLU A 271 12.51 7.92 -10.13
CA GLU A 271 11.63 8.73 -10.98
C GLU A 271 10.89 7.85 -11.98
N LEU A 272 9.70 8.26 -12.37
CA LEU A 272 8.95 7.61 -13.43
C LEU A 272 9.35 8.20 -14.79
N LEU A 273 9.68 7.32 -15.74
CA LEU A 273 10.04 7.66 -17.11
C LEU A 273 9.00 7.14 -18.11
N LYS A 274 8.87 7.83 -19.25
CA LYS A 274 7.99 7.38 -20.35
C LYS A 274 8.54 6.17 -21.09
N THR A 275 9.87 6.11 -21.22
CA THR A 275 10.60 5.07 -21.96
C THR A 275 11.68 4.43 -21.08
N PRO A 276 11.30 3.81 -19.96
CA PRO A 276 12.25 3.24 -19.02
C PRO A 276 13.06 2.13 -19.67
N GLN A 277 14.35 2.10 -19.35
CA GLN A 277 15.28 1.03 -19.66
C GLN A 277 15.50 0.15 -18.42
N PRO A 278 15.99 -1.09 -18.58
CA PRO A 278 16.34 -1.95 -17.45
C PRO A 278 17.29 -1.31 -16.43
N SER A 279 18.19 -0.41 -16.88
CA SER A 279 19.12 0.34 -16.02
C SER A 279 18.43 1.36 -15.11
N ASP A 280 17.23 1.81 -15.48
CA ASP A 280 16.49 2.85 -14.76
C ASP A 280 15.67 2.25 -13.61
N ILE A 281 15.60 0.91 -13.53
CA ILE A 281 14.88 0.17 -12.49
C ILE A 281 15.90 -0.44 -11.53
N PRO A 282 16.11 0.15 -10.34
CA PRO A 282 17.09 -0.36 -9.38
C PRO A 282 16.80 -1.81 -8.99
N ASN A 283 17.86 -2.62 -8.90
CA ASN A 283 17.82 -4.01 -8.44
C ASN A 283 16.87 -4.93 -9.24
N LEU A 284 16.53 -4.56 -10.49
CA LEU A 284 15.57 -5.30 -11.33
C LEU A 284 15.86 -6.80 -11.38
N MET A 285 17.09 -7.18 -11.78
CA MET A 285 17.45 -8.59 -11.96
C MET A 285 17.52 -9.35 -10.63
N ASP A 286 17.99 -8.71 -9.56
CA ASP A 286 18.03 -9.33 -8.23
C ASP A 286 16.62 -9.64 -7.75
N VAL A 287 15.70 -8.68 -7.87
CA VAL A 287 14.30 -8.86 -7.46
C VAL A 287 13.62 -9.97 -8.26
N LEU A 288 13.75 -9.97 -9.60
CA LEU A 288 13.14 -10.98 -10.46
C LEU A 288 13.71 -12.39 -10.21
N THR A 289 15.01 -12.49 -9.92
CA THR A 289 15.64 -13.77 -9.58
C THR A 289 15.02 -14.37 -8.31
N HIS A 290 14.79 -13.55 -7.28
CA HIS A 290 14.16 -14.02 -6.04
C HIS A 290 12.66 -14.31 -6.22
N ILE A 291 11.95 -13.55 -7.06
CA ILE A 291 10.55 -13.85 -7.43
C ILE A 291 10.45 -15.23 -8.07
N GLU A 292 11.34 -15.56 -9.01
CA GLU A 292 11.38 -16.89 -9.65
C GLU A 292 11.64 -18.01 -8.63
N GLN A 293 12.55 -17.80 -7.67
CA GLN A 293 12.83 -18.78 -6.61
C GLN A 293 11.64 -19.00 -5.67
N LEU A 294 10.77 -18.01 -5.51
CA LEU A 294 9.59 -18.05 -4.66
C LEU A 294 8.33 -18.57 -5.37
N HIS A 295 8.46 -19.13 -6.58
CA HIS A 295 7.33 -19.63 -7.35
C HIS A 295 6.45 -20.61 -6.57
N CYS A 296 5.17 -20.67 -6.96
CA CYS A 296 4.18 -21.56 -6.40
C CYS A 296 3.52 -22.38 -7.51
N ASP A 297 3.58 -23.71 -7.40
CA ASP A 297 2.91 -24.60 -8.35
C ASP A 297 1.39 -24.70 -8.12
N MET A 298 0.91 -24.31 -6.93
CA MET A 298 -0.50 -24.47 -6.56
C MET A 298 -1.44 -23.47 -7.24
N TYR A 299 -0.93 -22.29 -7.63
CA TYR A 299 -1.73 -21.21 -8.20
C TYR A 299 -0.92 -20.48 -9.27
N GLU A 300 -1.54 -20.21 -10.42
CA GLU A 300 -0.88 -19.47 -11.51
C GLU A 300 -0.37 -18.10 -11.04
N ASN A 301 0.86 -17.78 -11.42
CA ASN A 301 1.52 -16.49 -11.18
C ASN A 301 1.55 -16.05 -9.71
N ALA A 302 1.37 -17.00 -8.79
CA ALA A 302 1.44 -16.76 -7.35
C ALA A 302 2.84 -17.06 -6.81
N LEU A 303 3.19 -16.40 -5.71
CA LEU A 303 4.36 -16.77 -4.91
C LEU A 303 3.93 -17.62 -3.72
N LEU A 304 4.77 -18.58 -3.37
CA LEU A 304 4.50 -19.55 -2.30
C LEU A 304 4.14 -18.86 -0.98
N PRO A 305 4.87 -17.83 -0.49
CA PRO A 305 4.52 -17.15 0.76
C PRO A 305 3.15 -16.49 0.70
N VAL A 306 2.81 -15.87 -0.44
CA VAL A 306 1.54 -15.14 -0.61
C VAL A 306 0.37 -16.10 -0.72
N ALA A 307 0.52 -17.19 -1.48
CA ALA A 307 -0.48 -18.24 -1.58
C ALA A 307 -0.78 -18.89 -0.22
N LEU A 308 0.27 -19.16 0.57
CA LEU A 308 0.13 -19.72 1.91
C LEU A 308 -0.60 -18.75 2.86
N ALA A 309 -0.24 -17.46 2.85
CA ALA A 309 -0.91 -16.43 3.64
C ALA A 309 -2.41 -16.32 3.28
N ASN A 310 -2.74 -16.23 1.99
CA ASN A 310 -4.13 -16.15 1.53
C ASN A 310 -4.94 -17.39 1.92
N LYS A 311 -4.35 -18.58 1.84
CA LYS A 311 -4.99 -19.83 2.29
C LYS A 311 -5.32 -19.82 3.78
N LEU A 312 -4.51 -19.15 4.61
CA LEU A 312 -4.69 -19.09 6.06
C LEU A 312 -5.64 -17.99 6.52
N VAL A 313 -5.78 -16.93 5.71
CA VAL A 313 -6.71 -15.81 5.97
C VAL A 313 -8.09 -16.08 5.36
N SER A 314 -8.21 -16.97 4.37
CA SER A 314 -9.49 -17.36 3.77
C SER A 314 -10.52 -17.75 4.85
N LEU A 315 -11.63 -17.00 4.87
CA LEU A 315 -12.70 -17.04 5.86
C LEU A 315 -13.38 -18.40 5.99
N SER A 316 -13.22 -19.29 5.01
CA SER A 316 -13.76 -20.65 5.05
C SER A 316 -13.22 -21.48 6.22
N ALA A 317 -12.07 -21.12 6.81
CA ALA A 317 -11.45 -21.91 7.88
C ALA A 317 -11.79 -21.48 9.33
N HIS A 318 -12.08 -20.19 9.59
CA HIS A 318 -12.03 -19.66 10.97
C HIS A 318 -13.35 -19.06 11.51
N PRO A 319 -13.98 -18.05 10.90
CA PRO A 319 -15.27 -17.56 11.37
C PRO A 319 -16.39 -18.55 11.08
N SER A 320 -16.42 -19.20 9.91
CA SER A 320 -17.43 -20.22 9.60
C SER A 320 -17.39 -21.37 10.59
N SER A 321 -16.21 -21.84 10.99
CA SER A 321 -16.07 -22.92 11.98
C SER A 321 -16.45 -22.48 13.40
N GLN A 322 -16.18 -21.23 13.80
CA GLN A 322 -16.64 -20.71 15.09
C GLN A 322 -18.15 -20.43 15.13
N ILE A 323 -18.72 -19.93 14.04
CA ILE A 323 -20.16 -19.73 13.89
C ILE A 323 -20.88 -21.08 13.84
N LEU A 324 -20.41 -22.05 13.04
CA LEU A 324 -20.93 -23.43 13.05
C LEU A 324 -20.76 -24.10 14.43
N LYS A 325 -19.65 -23.86 15.12
CA LYS A 325 -19.44 -24.40 16.47
C LYS A 325 -20.37 -23.74 17.50
N ALA A 326 -20.62 -22.44 17.40
CA ALA A 326 -21.57 -21.73 18.25
C ALA A 326 -23.01 -22.20 17.94
N PHE A 327 -23.37 -22.32 16.66
CA PHE A 327 -24.66 -22.81 16.20
C PHE A 327 -24.91 -24.27 16.64
N ALA A 328 -23.96 -25.17 16.37
CA ALA A 328 -24.05 -26.57 16.80
C ALA A 328 -24.12 -26.71 18.33
N LYS A 329 -23.42 -25.87 19.10
CA LYS A 329 -23.55 -25.83 20.56
C LYS A 329 -24.92 -25.31 21.02
N SER A 330 -25.53 -24.36 20.28
CA SER A 330 -26.86 -23.86 20.59
C SER A 330 -27.99 -24.81 20.19
N SER A 331 -27.76 -25.72 19.24
CA SER A 331 -28.76 -26.69 18.76
C SER A 331 -28.71 -28.05 19.48
N VAL A 332 -27.74 -28.26 20.39
CA VAL A 332 -27.60 -29.48 21.22
C VAL A 332 -27.88 -29.17 22.70
N ALA A 333 -28.81 -28.23 22.95
CA ALA A 333 -29.37 -27.98 24.28
C ALA A 333 -30.78 -28.55 24.38
#